data_AF-A0A2U9IL67-F1
#
_entry.id   AF-A0A2U9IL67-F1
#
_cell.length_a   1.000
_cell.length_b   1.000
_cell.length_c   1.000
_cell.angle_alpha   90.00
_cell.angle_beta   90.00
_cell.angle_gamma   90.00
#
_symmetry.space_group_name_H-M   'P 1'
#
loop_
_entity.id
_entity.type
_entity.pdbx_description
1 polymer ?
#
loop_
_entity_poly.entity_id
_entity_poly.type
_entity_poly.pdbx_seq_one_letter_code
_entity_poly.pdbx_strand_id
1 'polypeptide(L)'
;MSTQNEVSFSQAIAIGLGAIIGAGIFVLSGTAIALAGSLSILAFIVIGILSLLISMQLGELSTLFPHAKGTTYSYAFEAFGHELGLLTGIMVYFSFATSVGAVADGFGAYITSMLGIADFLPALKGKGSPHRFESTSLL
;
A
#
# COMPACT_ATOMS: atom_id res chain seq x y z
N MET A 1 32.79 18.40 -0.90
CA MET A 1 32.69 17.19 -1.74
C MET A 1 31.82 16.21 -0.95
N SER A 2 30.50 16.23 -1.20
CA SER A 2 29.51 15.55 -0.34
C SER A 2 29.55 14.04 -0.56
N THR A 3 29.87 13.29 0.48
CA THR A 3 29.79 11.83 0.57
C THR A 3 28.36 11.41 0.24
N GLN A 4 28.12 10.83 -0.93
CA GLN A 4 26.84 10.20 -1.25
C GLN A 4 26.89 8.79 -0.66
N ASN A 5 26.05 8.51 0.33
CA ASN A 5 25.93 7.16 0.87
C ASN A 5 25.30 6.29 -0.22
N GLU A 6 26.12 5.48 -0.87
CA GLU A 6 25.66 4.50 -1.84
C GLU A 6 24.83 3.43 -1.13
N VAL A 7 23.57 3.28 -1.54
CA VAL A 7 22.67 2.26 -1.00
C VAL A 7 23.09 0.93 -1.60
N SER A 8 23.46 -0.03 -0.76
CA SER A 8 23.82 -1.37 -1.24
C SER A 8 22.57 -2.09 -1.78
N PHE A 9 22.74 -2.99 -2.75
CA PHE A 9 21.66 -3.80 -3.33
C PHE A 9 20.81 -4.50 -2.25
N SER A 10 21.47 -5.06 -1.23
CA SER A 10 20.79 -5.70 -0.11
C SER A 10 19.91 -4.73 0.69
N GLN A 11 20.38 -3.49 0.88
CA GLN A 11 19.61 -2.45 1.57
C GLN A 11 18.40 -2.01 0.74
N ALA A 12 18.55 -1.89 -0.58
CA ALA A 12 17.43 -1.56 -1.47
C ALA A 12 16.34 -2.63 -1.44
N ILE A 13 16.72 -3.91 -1.46
CA ILE A 13 15.78 -5.03 -1.29
C ILE A 13 15.12 -4.99 0.07
N ALA A 14 15.87 -4.78 1.14
CA ALA A 14 15.33 -4.74 2.50
C ALA A 14 14.30 -3.61 2.66
N ILE A 15 14.56 -2.42 2.11
CA ILE A 15 13.63 -1.29 2.10
C ILE A 15 12.36 -1.64 1.32
N GLY A 16 12.51 -2.22 0.11
CA GLY A 16 11.38 -2.62 -0.73
C GLY A 16 10.50 -3.68 -0.08
N LEU A 17 11.09 -4.75 0.45
CA LEU A 17 10.37 -5.82 1.14
C LEU A 17 9.70 -5.30 2.42
N GLY A 18 10.36 -4.44 3.19
CA GLY A 18 9.78 -3.81 4.37
C GLY A 18 8.51 -3.02 4.05
N ALA A 19 8.52 -2.25 2.97
CA ALA A 19 7.36 -1.50 2.51
C ALA A 19 6.20 -2.41 2.06
N ILE A 20 6.49 -3.51 1.34
CA ILE A 20 5.49 -4.45 0.84
C ILE A 20 4.85 -5.26 1.98
N ILE A 21 5.67 -5.82 2.87
CA ILE A 21 5.19 -6.69 3.96
C ILE A 21 4.36 -5.87 4.97
N GLY A 22 4.82 -4.66 5.31
CA GLY A 22 4.17 -3.79 6.28
C GLY A 22 2.72 -3.42 5.91
N ALA A 23 2.55 -2.68 4.82
CA ALA A 23 1.23 -2.19 4.41
C ALA A 23 0.34 -3.29 3.79
N GLY A 24 0.93 -4.17 3.00
CA GLY A 24 0.19 -5.15 2.21
C GLY A 24 -0.30 -6.33 3.04
N ILE A 25 0.60 -7.05 3.72
CA ILE A 25 0.24 -8.33 4.32
C ILE A 25 -0.52 -8.16 5.63
N PHE A 26 -0.11 -7.24 6.50
CA PHE A 26 -0.75 -7.11 7.82
C PHE A 26 -2.14 -6.48 7.77
N VAL A 27 -2.37 -5.51 6.89
CA VAL A 27 -3.67 -4.81 6.81
C VAL A 27 -4.58 -5.48 5.79
N LEU A 28 -4.08 -5.71 4.58
CA LEU A 28 -4.94 -6.07 3.45
C LEU A 28 -5.38 -7.53 3.47
N SER A 29 -4.59 -8.44 4.04
CA SER A 29 -4.95 -9.87 4.11
C SER A 29 -6.22 -10.11 4.93
N GLY A 30 -6.35 -9.46 6.09
CA GLY A 30 -7.54 -9.56 6.94
C GLY A 30 -8.79 -9.06 6.22
N THR A 31 -8.69 -7.90 5.56
CA THR A 31 -9.82 -7.36 4.78
C THR A 31 -10.15 -8.22 3.56
N ALA A 32 -9.15 -8.76 2.86
CA ALA A 32 -9.35 -9.59 1.68
C ALA A 32 -10.07 -10.90 2.03
N ILE A 33 -9.70 -11.53 3.16
CA ILE A 33 -10.37 -12.73 3.67
C ILE A 33 -11.80 -12.40 4.12
N ALA A 34 -12.00 -11.26 4.79
CA ALA A 34 -13.34 -10.86 5.23
C ALA A 34 -14.30 -10.61 4.07
N LEU A 35 -13.81 -10.07 2.93
CA LEU A 35 -14.64 -9.80 1.75
C LEU A 35 -14.80 -11.02 0.84
N ALA A 36 -13.73 -11.74 0.54
CA ALA A 36 -13.72 -12.79 -0.49
C ALA A 36 -13.65 -14.22 0.05
N GLY A 37 -13.44 -14.40 1.36
CA GLY A 37 -13.31 -15.71 2.00
C GLY A 37 -12.19 -16.54 1.36
N SER A 38 -12.49 -17.79 1.01
CA SER A 38 -11.57 -18.73 0.38
C SER A 38 -11.04 -18.24 -0.99
N LEU A 39 -11.81 -17.40 -1.70
CA LEU A 39 -11.42 -16.88 -3.01
C LEU A 39 -10.34 -15.77 -2.94
N SER A 40 -10.00 -15.29 -1.75
CA SER A 40 -8.96 -14.28 -1.55
C SER A 40 -7.60 -14.69 -2.13
N ILE A 41 -7.25 -15.99 -2.09
CA ILE A 41 -5.99 -16.50 -2.66
C ILE A 41 -5.91 -16.26 -4.17
N LEU A 42 -7.02 -16.40 -4.88
CA LEU A 42 -7.06 -16.19 -6.33
C LEU A 42 -6.87 -14.70 -6.66
N ALA A 43 -7.46 -13.81 -5.86
CA ALA A 43 -7.26 -12.37 -6.00
C ALA A 43 -5.79 -11.97 -5.78
N PHE A 44 -5.11 -12.57 -4.78
CA PHE A 44 -3.68 -12.33 -4.55
C PHE A 44 -2.80 -12.79 -5.71
N ILE A 45 -3.11 -13.93 -6.34
CA ILE A 45 -2.37 -14.43 -7.51
C ILE A 45 -2.52 -13.47 -8.69
N VAL A 46 -3.76 -13.05 -8.99
CA VAL A 46 -4.03 -12.12 -10.11
C VAL A 46 -3.33 -10.78 -9.90
N ILE A 47 -3.43 -10.20 -8.70
CA ILE A 47 -2.75 -8.94 -8.37
C ILE A 47 -1.23 -9.12 -8.39
N GLY A 48 -0.71 -10.27 -7.96
CA GLY A 48 0.71 -10.60 -8.02
C GLY A 48 1.25 -10.56 -9.45
N ILE A 49 0.53 -11.16 -10.41
CA ILE A 49 0.90 -11.12 -11.83
C ILE A 49 0.87 -9.67 -12.36
N LEU A 50 -0.18 -8.90 -12.03
CA LEU A 50 -0.28 -7.50 -12.44
C LEU A 50 0.87 -6.65 -11.88
N SER A 51 1.25 -6.88 -10.62
CA SER A 51 2.37 -6.19 -9.97
C SER A 51 3.70 -6.49 -10.65
N LEU A 52 3.93 -7.72 -11.11
CA LEU A 52 5.12 -8.07 -11.89
C LEU A 52 5.20 -7.29 -13.20
N LEU A 53 4.07 -7.16 -13.92
CA LEU A 53 4.01 -6.38 -15.16
C LEU A 53 4.31 -4.89 -14.91
N ILE A 54 3.74 -4.32 -13.85
CA ILE A 54 3.98 -2.92 -13.47
C ILE A 54 5.45 -2.71 -13.07
N SER A 55 6.03 -3.63 -12.30
CA SER A 55 7.43 -3.59 -11.89
C SER A 55 8.38 -3.66 -13.09
N MET A 56 8.07 -4.50 -14.07
CA MET A 56 8.87 -4.64 -15.29
C MET A 56 8.87 -3.34 -16.11
N GLN A 57 7.69 -2.72 -16.30
CA GLN A 57 7.56 -1.41 -16.95
C GLN A 57 8.36 -0.33 -16.23
N LEU A 58 8.29 -0.29 -14.90
CA LEU A 58 9.07 0.67 -14.10
C LEU A 58 10.58 0.40 -14.17
N GLY A 59 10.98 -0.86 -14.30
CA GLY A 59 12.35 -1.27 -14.55
C GLY A 59 12.90 -0.73 -15.88
N GLU A 60 12.13 -0.87 -16.96
CA GLU A 60 12.49 -0.31 -18.27
C GLU A 60 12.57 1.23 -18.22
N LEU A 61 11.65 1.86 -17.51
CA LEU A 61 11.62 3.32 -17.39
C LEU A 61 12.81 3.84 -16.56
N SER A 62 13.20 3.11 -15.52
CA SER A 62 14.34 3.46 -14.68
C SER A 62 15.68 3.36 -15.41
N THR A 63 15.81 2.47 -16.42
CA THR A 63 17.03 2.37 -17.23
C THR A 63 17.07 3.42 -18.33
N LEU A 64 15.91 3.80 -18.87
CA LEU A 64 15.79 4.87 -19.88
C LEU A 64 16.08 6.26 -19.31
N PHE A 65 15.68 6.52 -18.05
CA PHE A 65 15.81 7.84 -17.41
C PHE A 65 16.71 7.81 -16.16
N PRO A 66 18.02 7.53 -16.29
CA PRO A 66 18.93 7.36 -15.14
C PRO A 66 19.21 8.67 -14.37
N HIS A 67 18.94 9.82 -14.98
CA HIS A 67 19.11 11.14 -14.35
C HIS A 67 17.85 11.64 -13.65
N ALA A 68 16.71 10.99 -13.88
CA ALA A 68 15.45 11.37 -13.25
C ALA A 68 15.52 11.02 -11.76
N LYS A 69 15.68 12.04 -10.91
CA LYS A 69 15.62 11.89 -9.46
C LYS A 69 14.16 11.95 -9.03
N GLY A 70 13.61 10.84 -8.54
CA GLY A 70 12.29 10.83 -7.94
C GLY A 70 11.43 9.61 -8.29
N THR A 71 10.16 9.70 -7.91
CA THR A 71 9.12 8.72 -8.20
C THR A 71 8.45 9.02 -9.55
N THR A 72 7.32 8.39 -9.84
CA THR A 72 6.62 8.39 -11.14
C THR A 72 6.35 9.78 -11.74
N TYR A 73 6.32 10.84 -10.93
CA TYR A 73 6.14 12.21 -11.39
C TYR A 73 7.27 12.68 -12.33
N SER A 74 8.52 12.28 -12.08
CA SER A 74 9.66 12.71 -12.89
C SER A 74 9.57 12.14 -14.32
N TYR A 75 9.05 10.91 -14.45
CA TYR A 75 8.81 10.30 -15.75
C TYR A 75 7.63 10.94 -16.49
N ALA A 76 6.57 11.30 -15.75
CA ALA A 76 5.42 12.00 -16.33
C ALA A 76 5.78 13.42 -16.79
N PHE A 77 6.65 14.11 -16.06
CA PHE A 77 7.16 15.43 -16.42
C PHE A 77 7.93 15.41 -17.75
N GLU A 78 8.80 14.42 -17.93
CA GLU A 78 9.60 14.27 -19.14
C GLU A 78 8.75 13.88 -20.36
N ALA A 79 7.75 13.00 -20.16
CA ALA A 79 6.89 12.52 -21.25
C ALA A 79 5.81 13.52 -21.69
N PHE A 80 5.21 14.25 -20.74
CA PHE A 80 3.98 15.03 -20.98
C PHE A 80 4.10 16.53 -20.64
N GLY A 81 5.24 16.96 -20.11
CA GLY A 81 5.48 18.36 -19.75
C GLY A 81 5.00 18.74 -18.34
N HIS A 82 5.12 20.03 -18.04
CA HIS A 82 5.05 20.57 -16.68
C HIS A 82 3.70 20.36 -15.99
N GLU A 83 2.59 20.63 -16.67
CA GLU A 83 1.25 20.61 -16.05
C GLU A 83 0.84 19.19 -15.62
N LEU A 84 1.07 18.20 -16.48
CA LEU A 84 0.74 16.81 -16.20
C LEU A 84 1.72 16.15 -15.22
N GLY A 85 2.99 16.58 -15.23
CA GLY A 85 3.98 16.20 -14.21
C GLY A 85 3.59 16.68 -12.80
N LEU A 86 3.07 17.91 -12.67
CA LEU A 86 2.59 18.42 -11.38
C LEU A 86 1.36 17.65 -10.89
N LEU A 87 0.39 17.40 -11.78
CA LEU A 87 -0.82 16.67 -11.45
C LEU A 87 -0.51 15.25 -10.94
N THR A 88 0.37 14.53 -11.63
CA THR A 88 0.82 13.20 -11.19
C THR A 88 1.57 13.26 -9.86
N GLY A 89 2.39 14.30 -9.62
CA GLY A 89 3.02 14.52 -8.32
C GLY A 89 2.01 14.65 -7.17
N ILE A 90 0.94 15.43 -7.37
CA ILE A 90 -0.13 15.60 -6.37
C ILE A 90 -0.87 14.28 -6.13
N MET A 91 -1.19 13.53 -7.19
CA MET A 91 -1.85 12.22 -7.06
C MET A 91 -1.01 11.21 -6.27
N VAL A 92 0.30 11.17 -6.56
CA VAL A 92 1.23 10.29 -5.83
C VAL A 92 1.31 10.68 -4.35
N TYR A 93 1.35 11.98 -4.05
CA TYR A 93 1.34 12.46 -2.66
C TYR A 93 0.09 11.99 -1.89
N PHE A 94 -1.10 12.14 -2.46
CA PHE A 94 -2.34 11.67 -1.83
C PHE A 94 -2.40 10.14 -1.69
N SER A 95 -1.86 9.41 -2.66
CA SER A 95 -1.73 7.95 -2.58
C SER A 95 -0.89 7.53 -1.37
N PHE A 96 0.31 8.13 -1.20
CA PHE A 96 1.15 7.87 -0.03
C PHE A 96 0.48 8.30 1.28
N ALA A 97 -0.20 9.44 1.33
CA ALA A 97 -0.93 9.89 2.51
C ALA A 97 -2.01 8.88 2.94
N THR A 98 -2.77 8.36 1.99
CA THR A 98 -3.80 7.34 2.24
C THR A 98 -3.17 6.02 2.69
N SER A 99 -2.05 5.62 2.09
CA SER A 99 -1.31 4.42 2.47
C SER A 99 -0.81 4.48 3.91
N VAL A 100 -0.27 5.62 4.36
CA VAL A 100 0.19 5.78 5.76
C VAL A 100 -0.99 5.69 6.73
N GLY A 101 -2.15 6.27 6.36
CA GLY A 101 -3.38 6.14 7.14
C GLY A 101 -3.83 4.68 7.29
N ALA A 102 -3.82 3.90 6.21
CA ALA A 102 -4.18 2.48 6.25
C ALA A 102 -3.23 1.65 7.13
N VAL A 103 -1.93 1.93 7.09
CA VAL A 103 -0.93 1.26 7.95
C VAL A 103 -1.16 1.59 9.42
N ALA A 104 -1.45 2.86 9.74
CA ALA A 104 -1.72 3.29 11.11
C ALA A 104 -2.99 2.62 11.69
N ASP A 105 -4.05 2.51 10.88
CA ASP A 105 -5.29 1.83 11.27
C ASP A 105 -5.07 0.34 11.54
N GLY A 106 -4.36 -0.35 10.64
CA GLY A 106 -4.00 -1.76 10.83
C GLY A 106 -3.15 -1.99 12.07
N PHE A 107 -2.13 -1.17 12.31
CA PHE A 107 -1.30 -1.26 13.51
C PHE A 107 -2.09 -1.02 14.81
N GLY A 108 -2.97 -0.02 14.80
CA GLY A 108 -3.87 0.27 15.92
C GLY A 108 -4.80 -0.91 16.24
N ALA A 109 -5.35 -1.56 15.22
CA ALA A 109 -6.17 -2.76 15.37
C ALA A 109 -5.39 -3.91 16.01
N TYR A 110 -4.15 -4.17 15.55
CA TYR A 110 -3.28 -5.19 16.14
C TYR A 110 -2.96 -4.92 17.61
N ILE A 111 -2.54 -3.70 17.97
CA ILE A 111 -2.28 -3.33 19.38
C ILE A 111 -3.52 -3.54 20.25
N THR A 112 -4.68 -3.09 19.77
CA THR A 112 -5.94 -3.19 20.53
C THR A 112 -6.32 -4.65 20.78
N SER A 113 -6.09 -5.54 19.81
CA SER A 113 -6.31 -6.99 19.98
C SER A 113 -5.29 -7.63 20.92
N MET A 114 -4.03 -7.21 20.90
CA MET A 114 -2.95 -7.77 21.74
C MET A 114 -3.10 -7.39 23.21
N LEU A 115 -3.49 -6.15 23.51
CA LEU A 115 -3.69 -5.67 24.87
C LEU A 115 -5.09 -5.98 25.43
N GLY A 116 -6.00 -6.56 24.63
CA GLY A 116 -7.37 -6.85 25.06
C GLY A 116 -8.23 -5.60 25.33
N ILE A 117 -7.80 -4.42 24.87
CA ILE A 117 -8.51 -3.14 25.08
C ILE A 117 -9.89 -3.15 24.41
N ALA A 118 -10.05 -3.95 23.34
CA ALA A 118 -11.32 -4.14 22.65
C ALA A 118 -12.44 -4.67 23.57
N ASP A 119 -12.09 -5.42 24.63
CA ASP A 119 -13.06 -5.92 25.61
C ASP A 119 -13.39 -4.89 26.70
N PHE A 120 -12.51 -3.91 26.93
CA PHE A 120 -12.65 -2.89 27.98
C PHE A 120 -13.41 -1.64 27.50
N LEU A 121 -13.39 -1.33 26.19
CA LEU A 121 -14.11 -0.19 25.60
C LEU A 121 -15.14 -0.66 24.55
N PRO A 122 -16.40 -0.97 24.93
CA PRO A 122 -17.46 -1.36 23.99
C PRO A 122 -17.73 -0.33 22.89
N ALA A 123 -17.36 0.94 23.12
CA ALA A 123 -17.47 2.04 22.16
C ALA A 123 -16.55 1.89 20.93
N LEU A 124 -15.46 1.12 21.03
CA LEU A 124 -14.56 0.81 19.89
C LEU A 124 -14.95 -0.49 19.18
N LYS A 125 -15.74 -1.36 19.82
CA LYS A 125 -16.23 -2.63 19.28
C LYS A 125 -17.19 -2.46 18.09
N GLY A 126 -17.81 -1.28 17.96
CA GLY A 126 -18.85 -0.99 16.96
C GLY A 126 -18.37 -0.57 15.56
N LYS A 127 -17.07 -0.31 15.35
CA LYS A 127 -16.56 0.16 14.05
C LYS A 127 -15.95 -0.96 13.17
N GLY A 128 -15.90 -2.19 13.69
CA GLY A 128 -15.30 -3.36 13.02
C GLY A 128 -16.04 -4.69 13.19
N SER A 129 -17.35 -4.69 13.49
CA SER A 129 -18.12 -5.93 13.61
C SER A 129 -18.37 -6.57 12.22
N PRO A 130 -17.91 -7.81 11.94
CA PRO A 130 -18.11 -8.51 10.65
C PRO A 130 -19.54 -9.01 10.41
N HIS A 131 -20.53 -8.66 11.23
CA HIS A 131 -21.87 -9.27 11.22
C HIS A 131 -22.99 -8.30 10.79
N ARG A 132 -22.67 -7.17 10.14
CA ARG A 132 -23.64 -6.11 9.87
C ARG A 132 -24.14 -6.04 8.42
N PHE A 133 -23.99 -7.13 7.65
CA PHE A 133 -24.46 -7.24 6.26
C PHE A 133 -25.61 -8.24 6.03
N GLU A 134 -26.30 -8.72 7.08
CA GLU A 134 -27.38 -9.72 6.91
C GLU A 134 -28.77 -9.34 7.47
N SER A 135 -29.00 -8.13 8.01
CA SER A 135 -30.33 -7.78 8.56
C SER A 135 -30.95 -6.47 8.06
N THR A 136 -30.57 -6.00 6.87
CA THR A 136 -31.28 -4.89 6.19
C THR A 136 -31.75 -5.32 4.81
N SER A 137 -32.45 -6.46 4.75
CA SER A 137 -33.10 -6.94 3.52
C SER A 137 -34.47 -7.60 3.72
N LEU A 138 -35.09 -7.57 4.91
CA LEU A 138 -36.44 -8.14 5.19
C LEU A 138 -37.02 -7.39 6.41
N LEU A 139 -38.25 -6.84 6.48
CA LEU A 139 -39.55 -7.32 6.00
C LEU A 139 -39.68 -8.85 5.98
#